data_AF-A0A094EI01-F1
#
_entry.id   AF-A0A094EI01-F1
#
_cell.length_a   1.000
_cell.length_b   1.000
_cell.length_c   1.000
_cell.angle_alpha   90.00
_cell.angle_beta   90.00
_cell.angle_gamma   90.00
#
_symmetry.space_group_name_H-M   'P 1'
#
loop_
_entity.id
_entity.type
_entity.pdbx_description
1 polymer ?
#
loop_
_entity_poly.entity_id
_entity_poly.type
_entity_poly.pdbx_seq_one_letter_code
_entity_poly.pdbx_strand_id
1 'polypeptide(L)'
;MSGNPTVEELLQRNAQKARSHRPIPTLSEISQQPPEQQVPMPKIFIDCSAELFKNDHVRETLKERAPAHSSAINEFGLPGFDNLEQSIRDDVALVHKSPLLRKELAERTHGFVYDITTGKVTRVT
;
A
#
# COMPACT_ATOMS: atom_id res chain seq x y z
N MET A 1 7.78 -16.46 25.77
CA MET A 1 7.76 -15.34 24.80
C MET A 1 9.12 -15.31 24.12
N SER A 2 9.18 -15.60 22.82
CA SER A 2 10.45 -15.58 22.07
C SER A 2 10.93 -14.13 21.98
N GLY A 3 12.16 -13.86 22.42
CA GLY A 3 12.78 -12.54 22.29
C GLY A 3 12.85 -12.11 20.82
N ASN A 4 12.99 -10.80 20.60
CA ASN A 4 13.24 -10.28 19.26
C ASN A 4 14.50 -10.94 18.69
N PRO A 5 14.49 -11.35 17.41
CA PRO A 5 15.64 -11.96 16.78
C PRO A 5 16.83 -10.98 16.76
N THR A 6 18.02 -11.50 16.99
CA THR A 6 19.29 -10.79 16.85
C THR A 6 19.57 -10.45 15.38
N VAL A 7 20.50 -9.52 15.15
CA VAL A 7 20.93 -9.14 13.80
C VAL A 7 21.52 -10.34 13.05
N GLU A 8 22.36 -11.14 13.69
CA GLU A 8 22.92 -12.37 13.13
C GLU A 8 21.84 -13.38 12.70
N GLU A 9 20.80 -13.58 13.51
CA GLU A 9 19.68 -14.48 13.16
C GLU A 9 18.91 -13.94 11.94
N LEU A 10 18.69 -12.63 11.85
CA LEU A 10 18.06 -12.00 10.70
C LEU A 10 18.93 -12.15 9.43
N LEU A 11 20.25 -11.96 9.54
CA LEU A 11 21.20 -12.12 8.44
C LEU A 11 21.24 -13.58 7.95
N GLN A 12 21.29 -14.55 8.86
CA GLN A 12 21.29 -15.97 8.51
C GLN A 12 19.99 -16.37 7.82
N ARG A 13 18.84 -15.92 8.33
CA ARG A 13 17.53 -16.14 7.72
C ARG A 13 17.45 -15.55 6.31
N ASN A 14 17.95 -14.32 6.15
CA ASN A 14 17.98 -13.65 4.84
C ASN A 14 18.89 -14.39 3.85
N ALA A 15 20.07 -14.85 4.30
CA ALA A 15 21.00 -15.62 3.47
C ALA A 15 20.39 -16.95 2.99
N GLN A 16 19.62 -17.63 3.84
CA GLN A 16 18.90 -18.84 3.46
C GLN A 16 17.78 -18.55 2.45
N LYS A 17 16.95 -17.53 2.72
CA LYS A 17 15.82 -17.15 1.86
C LYS A 17 16.27 -16.67 0.49
N ALA A 18 17.39 -15.96 0.41
CA ALA A 18 17.94 -15.43 -0.84
C ALA A 18 18.35 -16.54 -1.84
N ARG A 19 18.74 -17.74 -1.37
CA ARG A 19 19.18 -18.85 -2.24
C ARG A 19 18.09 -19.36 -3.18
N SER A 20 16.83 -19.28 -2.77
CA SER A 20 15.69 -19.78 -3.53
C SER A 20 14.69 -18.67 -3.90
N HIS A 21 14.98 -17.42 -3.53
CA HIS A 21 14.10 -16.31 -3.83
C HIS A 21 14.06 -16.05 -5.33
N ARG A 22 12.85 -16.12 -5.90
CA ARG A 22 12.57 -15.58 -7.23
C ARG A 22 11.76 -14.30 -7.07
N PRO A 23 12.02 -13.27 -7.90
CA PRO A 23 11.15 -12.10 -7.96
C PRO A 23 9.71 -12.54 -8.22
N ILE A 24 8.75 -11.88 -7.56
CA ILE A 24 7.34 -12.02 -7.91
C ILE A 24 7.20 -11.49 -9.35
N PRO A 25 6.57 -12.24 -10.28
CA PRO A 25 6.36 -11.74 -11.63
C PRO A 25 5.57 -10.43 -11.62
N THR A 26 5.86 -9.54 -12.56
CA THR A 26 5.09 -8.29 -12.75
C THR A 26 3.66 -8.60 -13.18
N LEU A 27 2.74 -7.64 -13.01
CA LEU A 27 1.35 -7.81 -13.49
C LEU A 27 1.29 -8.14 -14.99
N SER A 28 2.18 -7.56 -15.79
CA SER A 28 2.29 -7.85 -17.23
C SER A 28 2.82 -9.25 -17.51
N GLU A 29 3.70 -9.80 -16.67
CA GLU A 29 4.18 -11.17 -16.82
C GLU A 29 3.11 -12.17 -16.35
N ILE A 30 2.41 -11.87 -15.25
CA ILE A 30 1.29 -12.68 -14.74
C ILE A 30 0.17 -12.76 -15.78
N SER A 31 -0.19 -11.65 -16.42
CA SER A 31 -1.29 -11.63 -17.41
C SER A 31 -1.01 -12.48 -18.65
N GLN A 32 0.26 -12.82 -18.91
CA GLN A 32 0.68 -13.66 -20.03
C GLN A 32 0.91 -15.13 -19.61
N GLN A 33 0.77 -15.46 -18.33
CA GLN A 33 0.92 -16.84 -17.85
C GLN A 33 -0.31 -17.70 -18.20
N PRO A 34 -0.12 -19.02 -18.40
CA PRO A 34 -1.21 -19.97 -18.47
C PRO A 34 -2.14 -19.85 -17.25
N PRO A 35 -3.47 -20.00 -17.38
CA PRO A 35 -4.41 -19.84 -16.27
C PRO A 35 -4.05 -20.65 -15.02
N GLU A 36 -3.60 -21.88 -15.20
CA GLU A 36 -3.10 -22.78 -14.13
C GLU A 36 -1.79 -22.32 -13.44
N GLN A 37 -1.04 -21.39 -14.02
CA GLN A 37 0.20 -20.83 -13.47
C GLN A 37 0.04 -19.39 -12.99
N GLN A 38 -1.09 -18.75 -13.31
CA GLN A 38 -1.45 -17.48 -12.70
C GLN A 38 -1.64 -17.73 -11.22
N VAL A 39 -0.64 -17.31 -10.43
CA VAL A 39 -0.80 -17.23 -8.97
C VAL A 39 -2.06 -16.42 -8.71
N PRO A 40 -3.02 -16.89 -7.88
CA PRO A 40 -4.13 -16.05 -7.45
C PRO A 40 -3.49 -14.80 -6.87
N MET A 41 -3.68 -13.67 -7.55
CA MET A 41 -2.98 -12.43 -7.24
C MET A 41 -3.01 -12.21 -5.73
N PRO A 42 -1.91 -11.74 -5.12
CA PRO A 42 -1.94 -11.41 -3.70
C PRO A 42 -3.19 -10.58 -3.43
N LYS A 43 -4.05 -11.10 -2.55
CA LYS A 43 -5.30 -10.48 -2.08
C LYS A 43 -5.01 -9.23 -1.25
N ILE A 44 -4.10 -8.37 -1.70
CA ILE A 44 -4.07 -6.99 -1.23
C ILE A 44 -4.88 -6.22 -2.27
N PHE A 45 -6.18 -6.51 -2.23
CA PHE A 45 -7.19 -5.61 -2.75
C PHE A 45 -7.36 -4.55 -1.67
N ILE A 46 -6.69 -3.41 -1.82
CA ILE A 46 -7.05 -2.22 -1.03
C ILE A 46 -8.26 -1.65 -1.77
N ASP A 47 -9.45 -2.17 -1.44
CA ASP A 47 -10.68 -1.44 -1.69
C ASP A 47 -10.56 -0.14 -0.92
N CYS A 48 -10.23 0.94 -1.61
CA CYS A 48 -10.03 2.21 -0.97
C CYS A 48 -11.38 2.89 -0.79
N SER A 49 -12.15 2.45 0.22
CA SER A 49 -13.37 3.12 0.65
C SER A 49 -13.13 4.57 1.12
N ALA A 50 -11.87 5.02 1.18
CA ALA A 50 -11.49 6.37 1.50
C ALA A 50 -11.94 7.41 0.46
N GLU A 51 -12.32 7.01 -0.76
CA GLU A 51 -12.99 7.91 -1.70
C GLU A 51 -14.47 8.16 -1.32
N LEU A 52 -15.12 7.18 -0.66
CA LEU A 52 -16.53 7.28 -0.28
C LEU A 52 -16.76 8.21 0.93
N PHE A 53 -15.74 8.43 1.75
CA PHE A 53 -15.84 9.22 2.97
C PHE A 53 -14.84 10.36 2.98
N LYS A 54 -15.34 11.59 2.90
CA LYS A 54 -14.51 12.77 3.11
C LYS A 54 -14.09 12.88 4.57
N ASN A 55 -12.85 13.32 4.80
CA ASN A 55 -12.29 13.52 6.13
C ASN A 55 -13.21 14.42 7.01
N ASP A 56 -13.84 15.44 6.42
CA ASP A 56 -14.76 16.32 7.14
C ASP A 56 -15.97 15.57 7.71
N HIS A 57 -16.55 14.65 6.94
CA HIS A 57 -17.69 13.86 7.40
C HIS A 57 -17.30 12.89 8.52
N VAL A 58 -16.10 12.33 8.44
CA VAL A 58 -15.53 11.52 9.53
C VAL A 58 -15.34 12.36 10.79
N ARG A 59 -14.79 13.58 10.67
CA ARG A 59 -14.59 14.49 11.81
C ARG A 59 -15.92 14.90 12.44
N GLU A 60 -16.92 15.24 11.63
CA GLU A 60 -18.26 15.60 12.10
C GLU A 60 -18.87 14.46 12.91
N THR A 61 -18.92 13.26 12.33
CA THR A 61 -19.46 12.05 12.99
C THR A 61 -18.73 11.75 14.31
N LEU A 62 -17.41 11.91 14.34
CA LEU A 62 -16.62 11.70 15.56
C LEU A 62 -16.94 12.74 16.64
N LYS A 63 -17.14 14.00 16.27
CA LYS A 63 -17.49 15.07 17.23
C LYS A 63 -18.89 14.89 17.79
N GLU A 64 -19.85 14.41 17.00
CA GLU A 64 -21.18 14.07 17.48
C GLU A 64 -21.13 12.94 18.53
N ARG A 65 -20.31 11.91 18.28
CA ARG A 65 -20.20 10.75 19.17
C ARG A 65 -19.31 10.99 20.39
N ALA A 66 -18.35 11.90 20.28
CA ALA A 66 -17.35 12.18 21.31
C ALA A 66 -17.04 13.68 21.41
N PRO A 67 -18.01 14.53 21.81
CA PRO A 67 -17.86 15.98 21.78
C PRO A 67 -16.72 16.49 22.68
N ALA A 68 -16.46 15.81 23.80
CA ALA A 68 -15.36 16.13 24.71
C ALA A 68 -13.95 16.02 24.07
N HIS A 69 -13.82 15.34 22.93
CA HIS A 69 -12.55 15.13 22.23
C HIS A 69 -12.42 15.97 20.94
N SER A 70 -13.31 16.96 20.74
CA SER A 70 -13.36 17.76 19.50
C SER A 70 -12.02 18.40 19.11
N SER A 71 -11.22 18.85 20.08
CA SER A 71 -9.88 19.43 19.81
C SER A 71 -8.93 18.40 19.22
N ALA A 72 -8.83 17.22 19.84
CA ALA A 72 -7.99 16.12 19.35
C ALA A 72 -8.48 15.61 17.98
N ILE A 73 -9.80 15.59 17.77
CA ILE A 73 -10.40 15.21 16.48
C ILE A 73 -10.04 16.20 15.37
N ASN A 74 -9.82 17.49 15.66
CA ASN A 74 -9.38 18.45 14.64
C ASN A 74 -7.93 18.25 14.21
N GLU A 75 -7.06 17.88 15.15
CA GLU A 75 -5.62 17.71 14.91
C GLU A 75 -5.29 16.34 14.30
N PHE A 76 -6.18 15.36 14.45
CA PHE A 76 -5.97 14.00 13.94
C PHE A 76 -5.82 13.96 12.42
N GLY A 77 -4.74 13.35 11.92
CA GLY A 77 -4.54 13.11 10.49
C GLY A 77 -5.40 11.96 9.99
N LEU A 78 -6.31 12.23 9.06
CA LEU A 78 -7.13 11.20 8.41
C LEU A 78 -6.59 10.92 7.00
N PRO A 79 -6.55 9.65 6.57
CA PRO A 79 -5.92 9.24 5.30
C PRO A 79 -6.83 9.43 4.08
N GLY A 80 -7.98 10.10 4.20
CA GLY A 80 -8.85 10.38 3.06
C GLY A 80 -8.20 11.35 2.07
N PHE A 81 -8.58 11.22 0.80
CA PHE A 81 -8.10 12.03 -0.32
C PHE A 81 -9.28 12.56 -1.15
N ASP A 82 -9.07 13.67 -1.85
CA ASP A 82 -10.07 14.25 -2.76
C ASP A 82 -9.86 13.83 -4.22
N ASN A 83 -8.65 13.41 -4.58
CA ASN A 83 -8.30 12.98 -5.92
C ASN A 83 -7.45 11.70 -5.86
N LEU A 84 -8.01 10.61 -6.36
CA LEU A 84 -7.39 9.28 -6.33
C LEU A 84 -6.03 9.26 -7.04
N GLU A 85 -5.93 9.82 -8.25
CA GLU A 85 -4.67 9.84 -8.99
C GLU A 85 -3.58 10.65 -8.27
N GLN A 86 -3.95 11.79 -7.67
CA GLN A 86 -3.01 12.60 -6.92
C GLN A 86 -2.54 11.89 -5.65
N SER A 87 -3.45 11.22 -4.92
CA SER A 87 -3.08 10.39 -3.77
C SER A 87 -2.05 9.33 -4.16
N ILE A 88 -2.25 8.65 -5.30
CA ILE A 88 -1.29 7.67 -5.82
C ILE A 88 0.07 8.32 -6.14
N ARG A 89 0.07 9.50 -6.78
CA ARG A 89 1.31 10.23 -7.08
C ARG A 89 2.06 10.62 -5.81
N ASP A 90 1.35 11.07 -4.78
CA ASP A 90 1.91 11.48 -3.50
C ASP A 90 2.49 10.28 -2.73
N ASP A 91 1.78 9.15 -2.72
CA ASP A 91 2.24 7.88 -2.12
C ASP A 91 3.51 7.36 -2.81
N VAL A 92 3.53 7.36 -4.15
CA VAL A 92 4.71 6.96 -4.92
C VAL A 92 5.89 7.91 -4.64
N ALA A 93 5.63 9.22 -4.54
CA ALA A 93 6.66 10.20 -4.21
C ALA A 93 7.21 10.02 -2.78
N LEU A 94 6.36 9.66 -1.82
CA LEU A 94 6.75 9.33 -0.44
C LEU A 94 7.68 8.10 -0.43
N VAL A 95 7.32 7.05 -1.17
CA VAL A 95 8.13 5.84 -1.33
C VAL A 95 9.49 6.17 -1.94
N HIS A 96 9.54 6.98 -3.00
CA HIS A 96 10.78 7.39 -3.66
C HIS A 96 11.71 8.20 -2.75
N LYS A 97 11.15 9.01 -1.85
CA LYS A 97 11.91 9.85 -0.92
C LYS A 97 12.32 9.12 0.36
N SER A 98 11.80 7.90 0.60
CA SER A 98 12.00 7.20 1.85
C SER A 98 13.45 6.73 2.03
N PRO A 99 14.18 7.19 3.06
CA PRO A 99 15.53 6.68 3.35
C PRO A 99 15.51 5.25 3.91
N LEU A 100 14.32 4.74 4.26
CA LEU A 100 14.12 3.40 4.82
C LEU A 100 13.98 2.34 3.72
N LEU A 101 13.82 2.74 2.46
CA LEU A 101 13.71 1.84 1.33
C LEU A 101 15.00 1.80 0.52
N ARG A 102 15.32 0.60 0.02
CA ARG A 102 16.43 0.41 -0.90
C ARG A 102 16.16 1.19 -2.19
N LYS A 103 17.17 1.89 -2.70
CA LYS A 103 17.03 2.80 -3.86
C LYS A 103 16.44 2.08 -5.07
N GLU A 104 16.91 0.86 -5.34
CA GLU A 104 16.42 0.06 -6.46
C GLU A 104 14.95 -0.36 -6.34
N LEU A 105 14.41 -0.43 -5.11
CA LEU A 105 12.99 -0.73 -4.87
C LEU A 105 12.13 0.53 -4.98
N ALA A 106 12.63 1.64 -4.43
CA ALA A 106 12.02 2.95 -4.56
C ALA A 106 11.85 3.34 -6.04
N GLU A 107 12.93 3.27 -6.83
CA GLU A 107 12.95 3.60 -8.27
C GLU A 107 12.05 2.72 -9.14
N ARG A 108 11.74 1.50 -8.68
CA ARG A 108 10.87 0.53 -9.38
C ARG A 108 9.42 0.55 -8.88
N THR A 109 9.06 1.51 -8.02
CA THR A 109 7.69 1.65 -7.54
C THR A 109 6.86 2.38 -8.58
N HIS A 110 5.68 1.81 -8.89
CA HIS A 110 4.74 2.35 -9.87
C HIS A 110 3.34 2.46 -9.24
N GLY A 111 2.59 3.46 -9.68
CA GLY A 111 1.24 3.74 -9.22
C GLY A 111 0.21 3.29 -10.24
N PHE A 112 -0.86 2.63 -9.79
CA PHE A 112 -1.94 2.14 -10.64
C PHE A 112 -3.31 2.44 -10.02
N VAL A 113 -4.29 2.71 -10.88
CA VAL A 113 -5.72 2.69 -10.55
C VAL A 113 -6.30 1.37 -11.00
N TYR A 114 -7.05 0.71 -10.11
CA TYR A 114 -7.84 -0.47 -10.45
C TYR A 114 -9.32 -0.09 -10.44
N ASP A 115 -9.98 -0.20 -11.58
CA ASP A 115 -11.43 -0.02 -11.69
C ASP A 115 -12.12 -1.32 -11.25
N ILE A 116 -12.80 -1.25 -10.10
CA ILE A 116 -13.47 -2.41 -9.49
C ILE A 116 -14.67 -2.92 -10.30
N THR A 117 -15.24 -2.09 -11.17
CA THR A 117 -16.42 -2.42 -11.97
C THR A 117 -16.03 -3.15 -13.24
N THR A 118 -14.93 -2.73 -13.87
CA THR A 118 -14.46 -3.28 -15.16
C THR A 118 -13.29 -4.25 -15.01
N GLY A 119 -12.60 -4.24 -13.88
CA GLY A 119 -11.34 -4.97 -13.65
C GLY A 119 -10.13 -4.34 -14.34
N LYS A 120 -10.28 -3.15 -14.95
CA LYS A 120 -9.21 -2.49 -15.70
C LYS A 120 -8.16 -1.91 -14.76
N VAL A 121 -6.89 -2.18 -15.05
CA VAL A 121 -5.74 -1.55 -14.39
C VAL A 121 -5.18 -0.44 -15.29
N THR A 122 -5.06 0.78 -14.77
CA THR A 122 -4.49 1.92 -15.48
C THR A 122 -3.29 2.47 -14.70
N ARG A 123 -2.15 2.65 -15.37
CA ARG A 123 -0.95 3.21 -14.75
C ARG A 123 -1.06 4.73 -14.62
N VAL A 124 -0.63 5.27 -13.48
CA VAL A 124 -0.63 6.71 -13.14
C VAL A 124 0.79 7.30 -13.15
N THR A 125 1.77 6.53 -12.64
CA THR A 125 3.21 6.91 -12.55
C THR A 125 4.12 5.73 -12.87
#